data_AF-A0A7N2MJ09-F1
#
_entry.id   AF-A0A7N2MJ09-F1
#
_cell.length_a   1.000
_cell.length_b   1.000
_cell.length_c   1.000
_cell.angle_alpha   90.00
_cell.angle_beta   90.00
_cell.angle_gamma   90.00
#
_symmetry.space_group_name_H-M   'P 1'
#
loop_
_entity.id
_entity.type
_entity.pdbx_description
1 polymer ?
#
loop_
_entity_poly.entity_id
_entity_poly.type
_entity_poly.pdbx_seq_one_letter_code
_entity_poly.pdbx_strand_id
1 'polypeptide(L)' 'MFGQLSHELGVNVPASEAWELYSALRLAKLVEEEPASGIEKIDVIEGDGGAGTILKLTFAVVHVWL' A
#
# COMPACT_ATOMS: atom_id res chain seq x y z
N MET A 1 -5.56 13.61 -20.75
CA MET A 1 -6.72 12.70 -20.65
C MET A 1 -6.97 12.47 -19.18
N PHE A 2 -8.16 12.76 -18.66
CA PHE A 2 -8.57 12.36 -17.31
C PHE A 2 -9.73 11.38 -17.45
N GLY A 3 -9.51 10.13 -17.08
CA GLY A 3 -10.55 9.15 -16.85
C GLY A 3 -10.66 8.92 -15.35
N GLN A 4 -11.87 8.67 -14.86
CA GLN A 4 -12.11 8.30 -13.47
C GLN A 4 -12.65 6.87 -13.44
N LEU A 5 -12.00 6.01 -12.64
CA LEU A 5 -12.45 4.66 -12.32
C LEU A 5 -12.68 4.59 -10.82
N SER A 6 -13.82 4.05 -10.41
CA SER A 6 -14.17 3.83 -9.00
C SER A 6 -14.55 2.38 -8.77
N HIS A 7 -14.12 1.82 -7.64
CA HIS A 7 -14.52 0.51 -7.15
C HIS A 7 -14.80 0.61 -5.66
N GLU A 8 -15.92 0.04 -5.22
CA GLU A 8 -16.35 0.02 -3.83
C GLU A 8 -16.40 -1.43 -3.32
N LEU A 9 -15.81 -1.67 -2.15
CA LEU A 9 -15.83 -2.96 -1.49
C LEU A 9 -16.21 -2.76 -0.02
N GLY A 10 -17.34 -3.33 0.39
CA GLY A 10 -17.74 -3.34 1.79
C GLY A 10 -16.83 -4.23 2.62
N VAL A 11 -16.35 -3.73 3.75
CA VAL A 11 -15.57 -4.49 4.74
C VAL A 11 -16.33 -4.56 6.06
N ASN A 12 -16.30 -5.73 6.71
CA ASN A 12 -17.02 -5.94 7.97
C ASN A 12 -16.22 -5.48 9.19
N VAL A 13 -15.79 -4.21 9.18
CA VAL A 13 -15.08 -3.55 10.28
C VAL A 13 -15.56 -2.11 10.44
N PRO A 14 -15.51 -1.52 11.65
CA PRO A 14 -15.79 -0.10 11.84
C PRO A 14 -14.89 0.79 10.99
N ALA A 15 -15.45 1.93 10.54
CA ALA A 15 -14.70 2.89 9.73
C ALA A 15 -13.44 3.41 10.43
N SER A 16 -13.47 3.59 11.75
CA SER A 16 -12.30 4.00 12.55
C SER A 16 -11.17 2.97 12.49
N GLU A 17 -11.49 1.68 12.59
CA GLU A 17 -10.50 0.61 12.54
C GLU A 17 -9.89 0.47 11.14
N ALA A 18 -10.71 0.58 10.09
CA ALA A 18 -10.19 0.64 8.73
C ALA A 18 -9.27 1.86 8.57
N TRP A 19 -9.71 3.04 9.02
CA TRP A 19 -8.94 4.27 8.88
C TRP A 19 -7.59 4.23 9.60
N GLU A 20 -7.51 3.64 10.80
CA GLU A 20 -6.24 3.45 11.53
C GLU A 20 -5.19 2.67 10.71
N LEU A 21 -5.62 1.71 9.89
CA LEU A 21 -4.72 1.00 8.98
C LEU A 21 -4.38 1.83 7.74
N TYR A 22 -5.39 2.36 7.04
CA TYR A 22 -5.24 3.02 5.74
C TYR A 22 -4.61 4.41 5.79
N SER A 23 -4.73 5.14 6.90
CA SER A 23 -4.27 6.53 7.03
C SER A 23 -2.84 6.69 7.53
N ALA A 24 -2.11 5.59 7.68
CA ALA A 24 -0.79 5.56 8.28
C ALA A 24 0.20 4.70 7.49
N LEU A 25 1.47 4.77 7.86
CA LEU A 25 2.53 3.89 7.36
C LEU A 25 2.31 2.40 7.73
N ARG A 26 1.29 2.10 8.52
CA ARG A 26 0.94 0.72 8.90
C ARG A 26 0.48 -0.10 7.71
N LEU A 27 -0.26 0.47 6.76
CA LEU A 27 -0.63 -0.20 5.53
C LEU A 27 0.60 -0.60 4.71
N ALA A 28 1.57 0.31 4.57
CA ALA A 28 2.81 0.01 3.85
C ALA A 28 3.54 -1.20 4.46
N LYS A 29 3.67 -1.25 5.79
CA LYS A 29 4.27 -2.40 6.48
C LYS A 29 3.52 -3.71 6.22
N LEU A 30 2.18 -3.67 6.29
CA LEU A 30 1.36 -4.84 6.00
C LEU A 30 1.54 -5.33 4.55
N VAL A 31 1.63 -4.41 3.58
CA VAL A 31 1.82 -4.74 2.17
C VAL A 31 3.20 -5.35 1.91
N GLU A 32 4.25 -4.85 2.56
CA GLU A 32 5.60 -5.42 2.48
C GLU A 32 5.67 -6.86 3.05
N GLU A 33 4.85 -7.16 4.07
CA GLU A 33 4.73 -8.50 4.65
C GLU A 33 3.88 -9.47 3.82
N GLU A 34 3.06 -8.97 2.88
CA GLU A 34 2.13 -9.76 2.07
C GLU A 34 2.82 -10.28 0.80
N PRO A 35 3.14 -11.58 0.69
CA PRO A 35 3.91 -12.11 -0.44
C PRO A 35 3.16 -11.99 -1.78
N ALA A 36 1.83 -11.98 -1.74
CA ALA A 36 0.99 -11.81 -2.92
C ALA A 36 1.00 -10.37 -3.47
N SER A 37 1.54 -9.39 -2.73
CA SER A 37 1.59 -7.99 -3.17
C SER A 37 2.54 -7.75 -4.35
N GLY A 38 3.53 -8.64 -4.55
CA GLY A 38 4.61 -8.45 -5.52
C GLY A 38 5.57 -7.30 -5.17
N ILE A 39 5.44 -6.72 -3.97
CA ILE A 39 6.33 -5.68 -3.44
C ILE A 39 7.32 -6.36 -2.50
N GLU A 40 8.60 -6.23 -2.80
CA GLU A 40 9.69 -6.82 -2.01
C GLU A 40 10.09 -5.91 -0.84
N LYS A 41 9.99 -4.58 -1.02
CA LYS A 41 10.41 -3.61 0.00
C LYS A 41 9.71 -2.27 -0.14
N ILE A 42 9.40 -1.62 0.99
CA ILE A 42 8.89 -0.26 1.04
C ILE A 42 9.74 0.59 2.01
N ASP A 43 10.49 1.55 1.46
CA ASP A 43 11.26 2.51 2.24
C ASP A 43 10.50 3.85 2.36
N VAL A 44 10.42 4.41 3.58
CA VAL A 44 9.97 5.78 3.80
C VAL A 44 11.15 6.72 3.58
N ILE A 45 11.07 7.56 2.55
CA ILE A 45 12.13 8.51 2.23
C ILE A 45 11.94 9.82 3.00
N GLU A 46 10.69 10.26 3.14
CA GLU A 46 10.31 11.48 3.87
C GLU A 46 8.86 11.38 4.35
N GLY A 47 8.56 11.98 5.50
CA GLY A 47 7.21 12.11 6.05
C GLY A 47 6.86 11.06 7.12
N ASP A 48 5.64 11.17 7.64
CA ASP A 48 5.13 10.43 8.80
C ASP A 48 3.93 9.53 8.48
N GLY A 49 3.53 9.46 7.21
CA GLY A 49 2.31 8.80 6.74
C GLY A 49 1.18 9.76 6.38
N GLY A 50 1.33 11.05 6.70
CA GLY A 50 0.41 12.11 6.26
C GLY A 50 0.65 12.58 4.82
N ALA A 51 -0.07 13.64 4.43
CA ALA A 51 0.08 14.26 3.12
C ALA A 51 1.51 14.76 2.89
N GLY A 52 2.09 14.42 1.73
CA GLY A 52 3.47 14.75 1.40
C GLY A 52 4.49 13.65 1.73
N THR A 53 4.07 12.54 2.35
CA THR A 53 4.93 11.36 2.55
C THR A 53 5.43 10.78 1.22
N ILE A 54 6.73 10.50 1.13
CA ILE A 54 7.39 9.91 -0.04
C ILE A 54 7.82 8.48 0.29
N LEU A 55 7.30 7.53 -0.48
CA LEU A 55 7.64 6.10 -0.38
C LEU A 55 8.44 5.65 -1.60
N LYS A 56 9.44 4.81 -1.38
CA LYS A 56 10.16 4.09 -2.43
C LYS A 56 9.78 2.61 -2.36
N LEU A 57 9.16 2.12 -3.43
CA LEU A 57 8.77 0.73 -3.57
C LEU A 57 9.81 -0.03 -4.41
N THR A 58 10.21 -1.20 -3.94
CA THR A 58 10.99 -2.18 -4.70
C THR A 58 10.06 -3.34 -5.01
N PHE A 59 9.86 -3.64 -6.29
CA PHE A 59 9.01 -4.74 -6.73
C PHE A 59 9.84 -6.00 -6.92
N ALA A 60 9.29 -7.14 -6.54
CA ALA A 60 9.95 -8.42 -6.73
C ALA A 60 10.19 -8.67 -8.22
N VAL A 61 11.40 -9.13 -8.56
CA VAL A 61 11.67 -9.64 -9.90
C VAL A 61 10.92 -10.96 -10.04
N VAL A 62 9.89 -10.98 -10.89
CA VAL A 62 9.26 -12.24 -11.29
C VAL A 62 10.31 -13.03 -12.08
N HIS A 63 10.88 -14.06 -11.46
CA HIS A 63 11.70 -15.03 -12.18
C HIS A 63 10.80 -15.75 -13.19
N VAL A 64 10.87 -15.33 -14.46
CA VAL A 64 10.34 -16.10 -15.58
C VAL A 64 11.29 -17.28 -15.74
N TRP A 65 10.84 -18.48 -15.38
CA TRP A 65 11.52 -19.71 -15.75
C TRP A 65 11.42 -19.84 -17.29
N LEU A 66 12.51 -19.51 -17.98
CA LEU A 66 12.77 -19.99 -19.34
C LEU A 66 13.42 -21.37 -19.27
#